data_AF-A0A2H6HGQ2-F1
#
_entry.id   AF-A0A2H6HGQ2-F1
#
_cell.length_a   1.000
_cell.length_b   1.000
_cell.length_c   1.000
_cell.angle_alpha   90.00
_cell.angle_beta   90.00
_cell.angle_gamma   90.00
#
_symmetry.space_group_name_H-M   'P 1'
#
loop_
_entity.id
_entity.type
_entity.pdbx_description
1 polymer ?
#
loop_
_entity_poly.entity_id
_entity_poly.type
_entity_poly.pdbx_seq_one_letter_code
_entity_poly.pdbx_strand_id
1 'polypeptide(L)'
;MEPETATLFEVIEAEHDRSLEQILLITGGSALVDRYPTLRHTLTVRDRYLDPISYLQVALLERARTAGSVDADLERALLLTVNGLAAGLRNTG
;
A
#
# COMPACT_ATOMS: atom_id res chain seq x y z
N MET A 1 -3.89 -6.95 -18.35
CA MET A 1 -2.86 -5.91 -18.19
C MET A 1 -2.10 -5.83 -19.50
N GLU A 2 -1.84 -4.61 -19.99
CA GLU A 2 -0.96 -4.40 -21.15
C GLU A 2 0.44 -4.97 -20.82
N PRO A 3 1.04 -5.79 -21.70
CA PRO A 3 2.27 -6.54 -21.40
C PRO A 3 3.48 -5.66 -21.02
N GLU A 4 3.47 -4.38 -21.38
CA GLU A 4 4.51 -3.40 -21.04
C GLU A 4 4.46 -2.92 -19.58
N THR A 5 3.30 -2.99 -18.92
CA THR A 5 3.17 -2.58 -17.51
C THR A 5 3.60 -3.66 -16.52
N ALA A 6 3.46 -4.93 -16.90
CA ALA A 6 3.91 -6.06 -16.09
C ALA A 6 5.44 -6.03 -15.90
N THR A 7 6.19 -5.70 -16.96
CA THR A 7 7.66 -5.62 -16.91
C THR A 7 8.15 -4.45 -16.06
N LEU A 8 7.44 -3.31 -16.04
CA LEU A 8 7.79 -2.18 -15.16
C LEU A 8 7.56 -2.50 -13.68
N PHE A 9 6.44 -3.16 -13.36
CA PHE A 9 6.14 -3.53 -11.97
C PHE A 9 7.21 -4.47 -11.39
N GLU A 10 7.66 -5.45 -12.18
CA GLU A 10 8.76 -6.36 -11.82
C GLU A 10 10.07 -5.59 -11.52
N VAL A 11 10.39 -4.55 -12.30
CA VAL A 11 11.57 -3.71 -12.05
C VAL A 11 11.45 -2.95 -10.73
N ILE A 12 10.27 -2.41 -10.43
CA ILE A 12 10.02 -1.69 -9.17
C ILE A 12 10.12 -2.62 -7.97
N GLU A 13 9.53 -3.81 -8.06
CA GLU A 13 9.58 -4.82 -6.99
C GLU A 13 11.03 -5.29 -6.74
N ALA A 14 11.78 -5.58 -7.79
CA ALA A 14 13.18 -5.96 -7.68
C ALA A 14 14.03 -4.86 -7.01
N GLU A 15 13.82 -3.59 -7.35
CA GLU A 15 14.58 -2.50 -6.73
C GLU A 15 14.17 -2.22 -5.28
N HIS A 16 12.88 -2.39 -4.96
CA HIS A 16 12.40 -2.36 -3.59
C HIS A 16 13.08 -3.43 -2.73
N ASP A 17 13.14 -4.67 -3.22
CA ASP A 17 13.73 -5.79 -2.47
C ASP A 17 15.24 -5.62 -2.28
N ARG A 18 15.94 -5.14 -3.31
CA ARG A 18 17.37 -4.78 -3.20
C ARG A 18 17.58 -3.69 -2.16
N SER A 19 16.73 -2.66 -2.15
CA SER A 19 16.81 -1.57 -1.17
C SER A 19 16.61 -2.09 0.26
N LEU A 20 15.62 -2.98 0.47
CA LEU A 20 15.40 -3.62 1.76
C LEU A 20 16.61 -4.44 2.22
N GLU A 21 17.18 -5.25 1.34
CA GLU A 21 18.37 -6.04 1.65
C GLU A 21 19.52 -5.13 2.14
N GLN A 22 19.82 -4.06 1.41
CA GLN A 22 20.89 -3.14 1.78
C GLN A 22 20.61 -2.42 3.10
N ILE A 23 19.37 -2.00 3.34
CA ILE A 23 18.99 -1.37 4.62
C ILE A 23 19.16 -2.35 5.79
N LEU A 24 18.75 -3.60 5.63
CA LEU A 24 18.90 -4.63 6.67
C LEU A 24 20.38 -4.96 6.94
N LEU A 25 21.20 -5.02 5.89
CA LEU A 25 22.65 -5.19 6.03
C LEU A 25 23.30 -4.05 6.81
N ILE A 26 22.97 -2.79 6.49
CA ILE A 26 23.52 -1.61 7.17
C ILE A 26 23.04 -1.53 8.62
N THR A 27 21.76 -1.81 8.86
CA THR A 27 21.16 -1.73 10.20
C THR A 27 21.39 -2.98 11.06
N GLY A 28 21.88 -4.08 10.48
CA GLY A 28 22.14 -5.36 11.14
C GLY A 28 20.90 -6.05 11.72
N GLY A 29 19.70 -5.70 11.23
CA GLY A 29 18.42 -6.28 11.66
C GLY A 29 17.95 -7.41 10.75
N SER A 30 17.08 -8.27 11.25
CA SER A 30 16.44 -9.35 10.46
C SER A 30 15.14 -8.90 9.78
N ALA A 31 14.54 -7.81 10.25
CA ALA A 31 13.41 -7.13 9.67
C ALA A 31 13.46 -5.63 9.99
N LEU A 32 12.67 -4.86 9.23
CA LEU A 32 12.56 -3.42 9.44
C LEU A 32 12.07 -3.13 10.85
N VAL A 33 12.64 -2.07 11.41
CA VAL A 33 12.23 -1.53 12.72
C VAL A 33 12.42 -2.52 13.89
N ASP A 34 13.21 -3.58 13.73
CA ASP A 34 13.47 -4.61 14.75
C ASP A 34 13.98 -4.04 16.09
N ARG A 35 14.77 -2.97 16.03
CA ARG A 35 15.31 -2.28 17.21
C ARG A 35 14.25 -1.50 18.00
N TYR A 36 13.04 -1.33 17.48
CA TYR A 36 11.96 -0.52 18.06
C TYR A 36 10.66 -1.34 18.17
N PRO A 37 10.56 -2.28 19.12
CA PRO A 37 9.44 -3.21 19.23
C PRO A 37 8.07 -2.53 19.39
N THR A 38 8.01 -1.43 20.14
CA THR A 38 6.78 -0.64 20.31
C THR A 38 6.32 -0.02 18.99
N LEU A 39 7.25 0.53 18.20
CA LEU A 39 6.95 1.10 16.90
C LEU A 39 6.50 0.01 15.92
N ARG A 40 7.21 -1.13 15.87
CA ARG A 40 6.83 -2.30 15.08
C ARG A 40 5.41 -2.75 15.41
N HIS A 41 5.06 -2.90 16.69
CA HIS A 41 3.70 -3.27 17.09
C HIS A 41 2.66 -2.25 16.63
N THR A 42 2.95 -0.95 16.80
CA THR A 42 2.07 0.14 16.37
C THR A 42 1.82 0.09 14.86
N LEU A 43 2.87 -0.13 14.07
CA LEU A 43 2.77 -0.28 12.61
C LEU A 43 1.96 -1.52 12.23
N THR A 44 2.25 -2.69 12.82
CA THR A 44 1.51 -3.93 12.52
C THR A 44 0.02 -3.83 12.86
N VAL A 45 -0.35 -3.21 13.98
CA VAL A 45 -1.77 -2.98 14.32
C VAL A 45 -2.43 -2.09 13.27
N ARG A 46 -1.74 -1.04 12.85
CA ARG A 46 -2.21 -0.11 11.83
C ARG A 46 -2.40 -0.78 10.48
N ASP A 47 -1.43 -1.58 10.03
CA ASP A 47 -1.49 -2.30 8.77
C ASP A 47 -2.72 -3.20 8.71
N ARG A 48 -3.07 -3.91 9.80
CA ARG A 48 -4.29 -4.72 9.90
C ARG A 48 -5.59 -3.93 9.65
N TYR A 49 -5.63 -2.65 9.98
CA TYR A 49 -6.79 -1.79 9.69
C TYR A 49 -6.75 -1.21 8.27
N LEU A 50 -5.55 -1.01 7.70
CA LEU A 50 -5.40 -0.49 6.35
C LEU A 50 -5.65 -1.56 5.28
N ASP A 51 -5.28 -2.81 5.54
CA ASP A 51 -5.51 -3.95 4.64
C ASP A 51 -6.94 -3.98 4.07
N PRO A 52 -8.02 -4.04 4.88
CA PRO A 52 -9.37 -4.08 4.34
C PRO A 52 -9.75 -2.81 3.54
N ILE A 53 -9.20 -1.65 3.87
CA ILE A 53 -9.44 -0.41 3.13
C ILE A 53 -8.76 -0.48 1.76
N SER A 54 -7.52 -0.98 1.70
CA SER A 54 -6.78 -1.19 0.45
C SER A 54 -7.50 -2.18 -0.47
N TYR A 55 -7.95 -3.34 0.06
CA TYR A 55 -8.71 -4.31 -0.71
C TYR A 55 -10.02 -3.73 -1.24
N LEU A 56 -10.75 -2.97 -0.40
CA LEU A 56 -11.96 -2.28 -0.82
C LEU A 56 -11.67 -1.26 -1.92
N GLN A 57 -10.60 -0.47 -1.80
CA GLN A 57 -10.22 0.52 -2.81
C GLN A 57 -9.93 -0.14 -4.16
N VAL A 58 -9.18 -1.25 -4.19
CA VAL A 58 -8.89 -1.98 -5.43
C VAL A 58 -10.18 -2.46 -6.10
N ALA A 59 -11.10 -3.05 -5.35
CA ALA A 59 -12.39 -3.51 -5.88
C ALA A 59 -13.26 -2.33 -6.39
N LEU A 60 -13.27 -1.20 -5.68
CA LEU A 60 -13.99 0.00 -6.11
C LEU A 60 -13.37 0.64 -7.36
N LEU A 61 -12.03 0.62 -7.49
CA LEU A 61 -11.32 1.11 -8.68
C LEU A 61 -11.63 0.25 -9.90
N GLU A 62 -11.66 -1.07 -9.74
CA GLU A 62 -12.07 -2.00 -10.80
C GLU A 62 -13.51 -1.71 -11.25
N ARG A 63 -14.45 -1.56 -10.31
CA ARG A 63 -15.84 -1.19 -10.60
C ARG A 63 -15.93 0.15 -11.32
N ALA A 64 -15.20 1.17 -10.88
CA ALA A 64 -15.22 2.50 -11.49
C ALA A 64 -14.64 2.51 -12.91
N ARG A 65 -13.60 1.69 -13.18
CA ARG A 65 -13.00 1.56 -14.52
C ARG A 65 -13.87 0.78 -15.51
N THR A 66 -14.67 -0.15 -15.00
CA THR A 66 -15.54 -1.01 -15.84
C THR A 66 -16.96 -0.45 -15.99
N ALA A 67 -17.37 0.47 -15.11
CA ALA A 67 -18.64 1.18 -15.23
C ALA A 67 -18.64 2.15 -16.42
N GLY A 68 -19.75 2.23 -17.15
CA GLY A 68 -19.95 3.23 -18.21
C GLY A 68 -20.08 4.67 -17.68
N SER A 69 -20.47 4.82 -16.42
CA SER A 69 -20.43 6.08 -15.68
C SER A 69 -20.25 5.81 -14.19
N VAL A 70 -19.45 6.62 -13.50
CA VAL A 70 -19.30 6.56 -12.05
C VAL A 70 -20.42 7.36 -11.41
N ASP A 71 -21.25 6.71 -10.59
CA ASP A 71 -22.26 7.39 -9.78
C ASP A 71 -21.64 8.04 -8.53
N ALA A 72 -22.42 8.93 -7.89
CA ALA A 72 -21.95 9.71 -6.74
C ALA A 72 -21.61 8.82 -5.52
N ASP A 73 -22.26 7.67 -5.37
CA ASP A 73 -22.00 6.76 -4.26
C ASP A 73 -20.69 6.00 -4.45
N LEU A 74 -20.39 5.56 -5.67
CA LEU A 74 -19.13 4.93 -6.03
C LEU A 74 -17.96 5.92 -5.92
N GLU A 75 -18.14 7.16 -6.39
CA GLU A 75 -17.15 8.23 -6.22
C GLU A 75 -16.90 8.50 -4.73
N ARG A 76 -17.96 8.65 -3.93
CA ARG A 76 -17.85 8.85 -2.49
C ARG A 76 -17.15 7.68 -1.79
N ALA A 77 -17.48 6.45 -2.15
CA ALA A 77 -16.85 5.27 -1.57
C ALA A 77 -15.34 5.24 -1.88
N LEU A 78 -14.94 5.55 -3.12
CA LEU A 78 -13.53 5.67 -3.49
C LEU A 78 -12.82 6.75 -2.68
N LEU A 79 -13.39 7.96 -2.59
CA LEU A 79 -12.81 9.05 -1.80
C LEU A 79 -12.67 8.70 -0.32
N LEU A 80 -13.62 7.95 0.25
CA LEU A 80 -13.51 7.46 1.63
C LEU A 80 -12.33 6.51 1.81
N THR A 81 -12.07 5.61 0.85
CA THR A 81 -10.88 4.74 0.91
C THR A 81 -9.57 5.51 0.78
N VAL A 82 -9.50 6.49 -0.12
CA VAL A 82 -8.32 7.37 -0.27
C VAL A 82 -8.03 8.11 1.03
N ASN A 83 -9.05 8.76 1.61
CA ASN A 83 -8.89 9.51 2.85
C ASN A 83 -8.55 8.59 4.04
N GLY A 84 -9.15 7.40 4.10
CA GLY A 84 -8.87 6.41 5.13
C GLY A 84 -7.41 5.94 5.10
N LEU A 85 -6.89 5.64 3.92
CA LEU A 85 -5.49 5.25 3.76
C LEU A 85 -4.53 6.40 4.07
N ALA A 86 -4.81 7.61 3.59
CA ALA A 86 -3.98 8.78 3.89
C ALA A 86 -3.90 9.06 5.39
N ALA A 87 -5.04 9.00 6.10
CA ALA A 87 -5.10 9.18 7.54
C ALA A 87 -4.35 8.07 8.31
N GLY A 88 -4.42 6.83 7.83
CA GLY A 88 -3.76 5.70 8.45
C GLY A 88 -2.25 5.66 8.21
N LEU A 89 -1.80 5.86 6.97
CA LEU A 89 -0.37 5.83 6.61
C LEU A 89 0.42 6.95 7.28
N ARG A 90 -0.24 8.09 7.55
CA ARG A 90 0.39 9.30 8.12
C ARG A 90 1.56 9.75 7.23
N ASN A 91 2.71 10.02 7.82
CA ASN A 91 3.89 10.54 7.16
C ASN A 91 4.67 9.41 6.46
N THR A 92 4.80 9.50 5.14
CA THR A 92 5.46 8.51 4.26
C THR A 92 6.57 9.12 3.40
N GLY A 93 7.01 10.35 3.71
CA GLY A 93 8.03 11.11 2.98
C GLY A 93 9.25 11.42 3.82
#